data_AF-R1F8A3-F1
#
_entry.id   AF-R1F8A3-F1
#
_cell.length_a   1.000
_cell.length_b   1.000
_cell.length_c   1.000
_cell.angle_alpha   90.00
_cell.angle_beta   90.00
_cell.angle_gamma   90.00
#
_symmetry.space_group_name_H-M   'P 1'
#
loop_
_entity.id
_entity.type
_entity.pdbx_description
1 polymer ?
#
loop_
_entity_poly.entity_id
_entity_poly.type
_entity_poly.pdbx_seq_one_letter_code
_entity_poly.pdbx_strand_id
1 'polypeptide(L)'
;MASHRIGARLSGLSPEQIVAFIDEQAPLWSPAALRVAEEHAARLAEQPEWVLSEVLLSPDLAPHILAQLPTKAHAVKGTCRAWRRGWKETLKKRERPRMGPLDYKSLFRRATWKTD
;
A
#
# COMPACT_ATOMS: atom_id res chain seq x y z
N MET A 1 6.57 -0.26 -24.35
CA MET A 1 5.64 -0.70 -25.40
C MET A 1 4.89 -2.00 -25.07
N ALA A 2 5.55 -3.06 -24.58
CA ALA A 2 4.88 -4.34 -24.25
C ALA A 2 3.77 -4.23 -23.18
N SER A 3 3.99 -3.47 -22.10
CA SER A 3 3.01 -3.31 -21.01
C SER A 3 1.69 -2.66 -21.46
N HIS A 4 1.74 -1.69 -22.37
CA HIS A 4 0.54 -1.02 -22.90
C HIS A 4 -0.29 -1.97 -23.80
N ARG A 5 0.35 -2.94 -24.46
CA ARG A 5 -0.33 -3.93 -25.30
C ARG A 5 -1.03 -5.01 -24.47
N ILE A 6 -0.48 -5.36 -23.31
CA ILE A 6 -1.06 -6.36 -22.41
C ILE A 6 -2.32 -5.80 -21.76
N GLY A 7 -2.29 -4.57 -21.24
CA GLY A 7 -3.46 -3.93 -20.63
C GLY A 7 -4.68 -3.85 -21.58
N ALA A 8 -4.44 -3.57 -22.86
CA ALA A 8 -5.49 -3.50 -23.89
C ALA A 8 -6.05 -4.88 -24.29
N ARG A 9 -5.24 -5.94 -24.20
CA ARG A 9 -5.70 -7.31 -24.47
C ARG A 9 -6.57 -7.85 -23.34
N LEU A 10 -6.24 -7.49 -22.10
CA LEU A 10 -6.94 -7.96 -20.91
C LEU A 10 -8.27 -7.22 -20.66
N SER A 11 -8.46 -5.99 -21.16
CA SER A 11 -9.63 -5.15 -20.82
C SER A 11 -10.99 -5.63 -21.35
N GLY A 12 -11.03 -6.68 -22.16
CA GLY A 12 -12.27 -7.23 -22.73
C GLY A 12 -12.51 -8.71 -22.42
N LEU A 13 -11.68 -9.30 -21.54
CA LEU A 13 -11.75 -10.70 -21.18
C LEU A 13 -12.52 -10.89 -19.86
N SER A 14 -13.18 -12.03 -19.70
CA SER A 14 -13.76 -12.42 -18.41
C SER A 14 -12.65 -12.68 -17.38
N PRO A 15 -12.96 -12.65 -16.07
CA PRO A 15 -11.97 -12.94 -15.02
C PRO A 15 -11.27 -14.30 -15.22
N GLU A 16 -12.03 -15.33 -15.60
CA GLU A 16 -11.52 -16.69 -15.84
C GLU A 16 -10.58 -16.72 -17.05
N GLN A 17 -10.93 -15.99 -18.12
CA GLN A 17 -10.11 -15.87 -19.32
C GLN A 17 -8.81 -15.11 -19.04
N ILE A 18 -8.83 -14.13 -18.14
CA ILE A 18 -7.63 -13.41 -17.72
C ILE A 18 -6.71 -14.31 -16.92
N VAL A 19 -7.24 -15.09 -15.97
CA VAL A 19 -6.45 -16.05 -15.18
C VAL A 19 -5.79 -17.07 -16.09
N ALA A 20 -6.54 -17.72 -16.99
CA ALA A 20 -6.00 -18.68 -17.94
C ALA A 20 -4.92 -18.07 -18.85
N PHE A 21 -5.13 -16.84 -19.32
CA PHE A 21 -4.15 -16.13 -20.17
C PHE A 21 -2.88 -15.75 -19.43
N ILE A 22 -2.99 -15.36 -18.15
CA ILE A 22 -1.83 -15.09 -17.30
C ILE A 22 -1.06 -16.38 -17.04
N ASP A 23 -1.72 -17.47 -16.65
CA ASP A 23 -1.05 -18.74 -16.32
C ASP A 23 -0.27 -19.32 -17.52
N GLU A 24 -0.82 -19.24 -18.72
CA GLU A 24 -0.14 -19.72 -19.94
C GLU A 24 1.08 -18.88 -20.34
N GLN A 25 1.06 -17.58 -20.05
CA GLN A 25 2.00 -16.62 -20.68
C GLN A 25 2.93 -15.92 -19.69
N ALA A 26 2.61 -15.93 -18.38
CA ALA A 26 3.39 -15.30 -17.33
C ALA A 26 4.87 -15.70 -17.32
N PRO A 27 5.28 -16.97 -17.59
CA PRO A 27 6.69 -17.35 -17.66
C PRO A 27 7.50 -16.61 -18.74
N LEU A 28 6.83 -16.05 -19.75
CA LEU A 28 7.44 -15.36 -20.89
C LEU A 28 7.42 -13.83 -20.72
N TRP A 29 6.80 -13.31 -19.65
CA TRP A 29 6.59 -11.89 -19.46
C TRP A 29 7.72 -11.22 -18.70
N SER A 30 7.98 -9.96 -19.03
CA SER A 30 8.85 -9.13 -18.20
C SER A 30 8.18 -8.81 -16.86
N PRO A 31 8.94 -8.50 -15.79
CA PRO A 31 8.36 -8.15 -14.49
C PRO A 31 7.36 -6.98 -14.56
N ALA A 32 7.60 -6.02 -15.45
CA ALA A 32 6.69 -4.90 -15.68
C ALA A 32 5.37 -5.32 -16.34
N ALA A 33 5.40 -6.33 -17.20
CA ALA A 33 4.21 -6.92 -17.83
C ALA A 33 3.39 -7.74 -16.83
N LEU A 34 4.07 -8.54 -15.99
CA LEU A 34 3.44 -9.30 -14.92
C LEU A 34 2.69 -8.39 -13.94
N ARG A 35 3.32 -7.30 -13.48
CA ARG A 35 2.68 -6.32 -12.58
C ARG A 35 1.40 -5.70 -13.17
N VAL A 36 1.37 -5.42 -14.47
CA VAL A 36 0.19 -4.86 -15.13
C VAL A 36 -0.95 -5.87 -15.19
N ALA A 37 -0.63 -7.14 -15.40
CA ALA A 37 -1.62 -8.20 -15.42
C ALA A 37 -2.16 -8.51 -14.01
N GLU A 38 -1.30 -8.54 -13.00
CA GLU A 38 -1.70 -8.63 -11.58
C GLU A 38 -2.63 -7.47 -11.18
N GLU A 39 -2.30 -6.24 -11.58
CA GLU A 39 -3.12 -5.07 -11.29
C GLU A 39 -4.51 -5.16 -11.96
N HIS A 40 -4.59 -5.70 -13.17
CA HIS A 40 -5.86 -5.92 -13.87
C HIS A 40 -6.67 -7.07 -13.26
N ALA A 41 -6.03 -8.19 -12.92
CA ALA A 41 -6.68 -9.32 -12.26
C ALA A 41 -7.24 -8.91 -10.88
N ALA A 42 -6.49 -8.11 -10.12
CA ALA A 42 -6.92 -7.60 -8.82
C ALA A 42 -8.19 -6.72 -8.89
N ARG A 43 -8.49 -6.09 -10.03
CA ARG A 43 -9.73 -5.31 -10.23
C ARG A 43 -10.96 -6.17 -10.49
N LEU A 44 -10.75 -7.39 -10.99
CA LEU A 44 -11.81 -8.32 -11.40
C LEU A 44 -12.04 -9.44 -10.39
N ALA A 45 -11.07 -9.69 -9.50
CA ALA A 45 -11.22 -10.63 -8.42
C ALA A 45 -12.19 -10.09 -7.35
N GLU A 46 -13.40 -10.64 -7.32
CA GLU A 46 -14.24 -10.52 -6.13
C GLU A 46 -13.47 -11.12 -4.95
N GLN A 47 -13.16 -10.28 -3.96
CA GLN A 47 -12.51 -10.75 -2.75
C GLN A 47 -13.54 -11.58 -1.99
N PRO A 48 -13.26 -12.86 -1.72
CA PRO A 48 -14.21 -13.71 -1.01
C PRO A 48 -14.48 -13.10 0.37
N GLU A 49 -15.72 -13.22 0.84
CA GLU A 49 -16.19 -12.50 2.04
C GLU A 49 -15.28 -12.71 3.25
N TRP A 50 -14.74 -13.92 3.42
CA TRP A 50 -13.82 -14.27 4.51
C TRP A 50 -12.55 -13.41 4.54
N VAL A 51 -12.04 -12.97 3.38
CA VAL A 51 -10.88 -12.06 3.34
C VAL A 51 -11.24 -10.71 3.95
N LEU A 52 -12.47 -10.22 3.73
CA LEU A 52 -12.92 -8.98 4.33
C LEU A 52 -13.18 -9.16 5.83
N SER A 53 -14.00 -10.15 6.21
CA SER A 53 -14.46 -10.33 7.59
C SER A 53 -13.37 -10.86 8.54
N GLU A 54 -12.62 -11.88 8.10
CA GLU A 54 -11.66 -12.60 8.95
C GLU A 54 -10.24 -12.02 8.87
N VAL A 55 -9.89 -11.28 7.81
CA VAL A 55 -8.54 -10.70 7.64
C VAL A 55 -8.56 -9.19 7.73
N LEU A 56 -9.20 -8.50 6.78
CA LEU A 56 -9.11 -7.04 6.67
C LEU A 56 -9.86 -6.30 7.78
N LEU A 57 -10.94 -6.87 8.30
CA LEU A 57 -11.72 -6.30 9.41
C LEU A 57 -11.41 -6.97 10.75
N SER A 58 -10.56 -8.00 10.77
CA SER A 58 -10.22 -8.71 11.99
C SER A 58 -9.53 -7.80 13.00
N PRO A 59 -9.98 -7.81 14.27
CA PRO A 59 -9.40 -6.98 15.32
C PRO A 59 -7.95 -7.35 15.60
N ASP A 60 -7.58 -8.61 15.43
CA ASP A 60 -6.24 -9.10 15.72
C ASP A 60 -5.29 -8.83 14.54
N LEU A 61 -5.75 -9.03 13.31
CA LEU A 61 -4.89 -8.93 12.11
C LEU A 61 -4.80 -7.51 11.55
N ALA A 62 -5.87 -6.72 11.61
CA ALA A 62 -5.86 -5.37 11.06
C ALA A 62 -4.72 -4.51 11.64
N PRO A 63 -4.44 -4.46 12.95
CA PRO A 63 -3.30 -3.71 13.48
C PRO A 63 -1.96 -4.10 12.86
N HIS A 64 -1.74 -5.38 12.58
CA HIS A 64 -0.49 -5.87 11.99
C HIS A 64 -0.34 -5.45 10.52
N ILE A 65 -1.41 -5.54 9.73
CA ILE A 65 -1.44 -5.09 8.33
C ILE A 65 -1.21 -3.57 8.28
N LEU A 66 -1.97 -2.84 9.11
CA LEU A 66 -1.92 -1.38 9.13
C LEU A 66 -0.56 -0.85 9.61
N ALA A 67 0.16 -1.59 10.46
CA ALA A 67 1.49 -1.24 10.96
C ALA A 67 2.50 -0.97 9.84
N GLN A 68 2.36 -1.65 8.69
CA GLN A 68 3.25 -1.53 7.54
C GLN A 68 2.99 -0.28 6.70
N LEU A 69 1.83 0.36 6.86
CA LEU A 69 1.45 1.50 6.04
C LEU A 69 2.13 2.80 6.52
N PRO A 70 2.55 3.69 5.59
CA PRO A 70 3.12 4.99 5.93
C PRO A 70 2.16 5.86 6.75
N THR A 71 2.70 6.60 7.71
CA THR A 71 1.90 7.44 8.63
C THR A 71 1.51 8.81 8.06
N LYS A 72 2.14 9.26 6.96
CA LYS A 72 2.09 10.64 6.46
C LYS A 72 0.69 11.20 6.16
N ALA A 73 -0.30 10.35 5.85
CA ALA A 73 -1.63 10.82 5.42
C ALA A 73 -2.78 10.42 6.37
N HIS A 74 -2.57 9.48 7.30
CA HIS A 74 -3.64 8.92 8.14
C HIS A 74 -4.93 8.49 7.40
N ALA A 75 -4.92 8.38 6.06
CA ALA A 75 -6.11 8.14 5.22
C ALA A 75 -6.83 6.83 5.60
N VAL A 76 -6.03 5.85 6.01
CA VAL A 76 -6.42 4.53 6.51
C VAL A 76 -7.46 4.58 7.64
N LYS A 77 -7.47 5.61 8.50
CA LYS A 77 -8.46 5.71 9.60
C LYS A 77 -9.88 6.08 9.10
N GLY A 78 -9.99 6.51 7.85
CA GLY A 78 -11.21 6.97 7.19
C GLY A 78 -11.97 5.88 6.45
N THR A 79 -11.39 4.69 6.23
CA THR A 79 -12.03 3.61 5.46
C THR A 79 -13.21 2.99 6.19
N CYS A 80 -13.04 2.55 7.44
CA CYS A 80 -14.13 1.99 8.24
C CYS A 80 -13.84 2.06 9.75
N ARG A 81 -14.83 1.68 10.57
CA ARG A 81 -14.69 1.67 12.04
C ARG A 81 -13.62 0.69 12.52
N ALA A 82 -13.53 -0.51 11.92
CA ALA A 82 -12.52 -1.52 12.30
C ALA A 82 -11.11 -1.00 12.05
N TRP A 83 -10.85 -0.46 10.85
CA TRP A 83 -9.55 0.11 10.49
C TRP A 83 -9.18 1.30 11.35
N ARG A 84 -10.15 2.15 11.75
CA ARG A 84 -9.89 3.22 12.70
C ARG A 84 -9.42 2.71 14.06
N ARG A 85 -9.98 1.60 14.56
CA ARG A 85 -9.56 0.98 15.83
C ARG A 85 -8.16 0.39 15.71
N GLY A 86 -7.93 -0.46 14.71
CA GLY A 86 -6.61 -1.07 14.50
C GLY A 86 -5.53 -0.02 14.25
N TRP A 87 -5.83 1.05 13.49
CA TRP A 87 -4.90 2.15 13.27
C TRP A 87 -4.45 2.81 14.58
N LYS A 88 -5.38 3.08 15.51
CA LYS A 88 -5.05 3.67 16.83
C LYS A 88 -4.14 2.77 17.65
N GLU A 89 -4.30 1.46 17.58
CA GLU A 89 -3.41 0.52 18.26
C GLU A 89 -2.00 0.55 17.70
N THR A 90 -1.85 0.71 16.38
CA THR A 90 -0.52 0.84 15.78
C THR A 90 0.20 2.12 16.25
N LEU A 91 -0.53 3.21 16.48
CA LEU A 91 0.06 4.47 16.96
C LEU A 91 0.61 4.38 18.39
N LYS A 92 0.11 3.46 19.23
CA LYS A 92 0.68 3.21 20.56
C LYS A 92 2.08 2.60 20.48
N LYS A 93 2.31 1.76 19.47
CA LYS A 93 3.59 1.03 19.25
C LYS A 93 4.58 1.81 18.39
N ARG A 94 4.08 2.64 17.46
CA ARG A 94 4.87 3.58 16.68
C ARG A 94 5.17 4.80 17.55
N GLU A 95 6.14 4.66 18.44
CA GLU A 95 6.63 5.77 19.25
C GLU A 95 6.87 6.99 18.34
N ARG A 96 6.18 8.10 18.60
CA ARG A 96 6.52 9.35 17.92
C ARG A 96 7.98 9.64 18.28
N PRO A 97 8.85 9.97 17.32
CA PRO A 97 10.03 10.74 17.65
C PRO A 97 9.52 11.96 18.40
N ARG A 98 9.78 12.03 19.71
CA ARG A 98 9.48 13.24 20.46
C ARG A 98 10.36 14.28 19.80
N MET A 99 9.77 15.23 19.07
CA MET A 99 10.46 16.49 18.82
C MET A 99 10.70 17.06 20.21
N GLY A 100 11.91 16.84 20.73
CA GLY A 100 12.43 17.66 21.81
C GLY A 100 12.30 19.12 21.41
N PRO A 101 12.21 20.04 22.37
CA PRO A 101 12.03 21.46 22.06
C PRO A 101 13.05 21.84 21.00
N LEU A 102 12.56 22.22 19.80
CA LEU A 102 13.41 22.76 18.76
C LEU A 102 13.98 24.05 19.34
N ASP A 103 15.19 23.98 19.89
CA ASP A 103 15.94 25.16 20.25
C ASP A 103 16.38 25.85 18.94
N TYR A 104 15.47 26.63 18.40
CA TYR A 104 15.67 27.45 17.20
C TYR A 104 16.87 28.40 17.37
N LYS A 105 17.30 28.72 18.60
CA LYS A 105 18.48 29.54 18.87
C LYS A 105 19.79 28.78 18.65
N SER A 106 19.80 27.46 18.80
CA SER A 106 20.98 26.61 18.53
C SER A 106 21.24 26.42 17.03
N LEU A 107 20.17 26.36 16.21
CA LEU A 107 20.26 26.23 14.75
C LEU A 107 20.81 27.50 14.09
N PHE A 108 20.42 28.68 14.58
CA PHE A 108 20.92 29.95 14.03
C PHE A 108 22.40 30.22 14.37
N ARG A 109 22.93 29.65 15.46
CA ARG A 109 24.32 29.87 15.86
C ARG A 109 25.35 29.03 15.06
N ARG A 110 24.88 28.05 14.27
CA ARG A 110 25.73 27.18 13.43
C ARG A 110 25.78 27.59 11.95
N ALA A 111 25.02 28.61 11.55
CA ALA A 111 24.85 29.02 10.15
C ALA A 111 25.61 30.31 9.77
N THR A 112 26.72 30.64 10.45
CA THR A 112 27.68 31.61 9.91
C THR A 112 28.69 30.84 9.06
N TRP A 113 28.32 30.58 7.81
CA TRP A 113 29.23 30.03 6.81
C TRP A 113 30.30 31.06 6.50
N LYS A 114 31.55 30.64 6.69
CA LYS A 114 32.76 31.36 6.27
C LYS A 114 32.81 31.28 4.75
N THR A 115 32.65 32.41 4.08
CA THR A 115 32.99 32.60 2.66
C THR A 115 34.51 32.66 2.55
N ASP A 116 35.10 31.65 1.92
CA ASP A 116 36.36 31.74 1.18
C ASP A 116 36.07 31.33 -0.27
#